data_AF-A0A069NC38-F1
#
_entry.id   AF-A0A069NC38-F1
#
_cell.length_a   1.000
_cell.length_b   1.000
_cell.length_c   1.000
_cell.angle_alpha   90.00
_cell.angle_beta   90.00
_cell.angle_gamma   90.00
#
_symmetry.space_group_name_H-M   'P 1'
#
loop_
_entity.id
_entity.type
_entity.pdbx_description
1 polymer ?
#
loop_
_entity_poly.entity_id
_entity_poly.type
_entity_poly.pdbx_seq_one_letter_code
_entity_poly.pdbx_strand_id
1 'polypeptide(L)'
;MGVRGLFDAPYHRIIMLDNFASMGVGSASSSTWGAFNIDFGNQTSALSSTQVIAYPYPNETDVPTDWYVNEIPSPFASAPQYNQTYTGYPITIQGSMFSKLSSVSYTVTDSGGNAVPCQLQTSANDTALTNAAMCVPFKPLNASATYNVHVVGVLTAMGVTGTQTSPLDLTWSFTTKAASTTKAQRLNGGGIRPPAVL
;
A
#
# COMPACT_ATOMS: atom_id res chain seq x y z
N MET A 1 14.29 7.75 12.28
CA MET A 1 13.26 7.44 11.26
C MET A 1 12.97 8.72 10.51
N GLY A 2 13.10 8.75 9.18
CA GLY A 2 12.65 9.89 8.36
C GLY A 2 11.22 9.65 7.83
N VAL A 3 10.62 10.65 7.18
CA VAL A 3 9.25 10.59 6.61
C VAL A 3 9.02 9.33 5.76
N ARG A 4 10.02 8.91 4.97
CA ARG A 4 9.94 7.69 4.18
C ARG A 4 9.71 6.42 5.00
N GLY A 5 10.31 6.31 6.19
CA GLY A 5 10.11 5.14 7.05
C GLY A 5 8.69 5.04 7.60
N LEU A 6 8.06 6.18 7.87
CA LEU A 6 6.65 6.24 8.24
C LEU A 6 5.76 5.92 7.05
N PHE A 7 6.09 6.42 5.86
CA PHE A 7 5.33 6.10 4.66
C PHE A 7 5.45 4.62 4.26
N ASP A 8 6.62 4.00 4.46
CA ASP A 8 6.82 2.58 4.17
C ASP A 8 6.09 1.66 5.19
N ALA A 9 5.74 2.18 6.37
CA ALA A 9 5.00 1.49 7.41
C ALA A 9 3.47 1.58 7.14
N PRO A 10 2.75 0.46 6.98
CA PRO A 10 1.41 0.46 6.42
C PRO A 10 0.34 1.17 7.26
N TYR A 11 0.34 1.09 8.60
CA TYR A 11 -0.63 1.84 9.41
C TYR A 11 -0.40 3.35 9.31
N HIS A 12 0.86 3.78 9.37
CA HIS A 12 1.20 5.19 9.21
C HIS A 12 0.85 5.69 7.81
N ARG A 13 1.11 4.89 6.77
CA ARG A 13 0.68 5.20 5.39
C ARG A 13 -0.82 5.40 5.34
N ILE A 14 -1.61 4.48 5.88
CA ILE A 14 -3.08 4.58 5.85
C ILE A 14 -3.56 5.92 6.42
N ILE A 15 -2.99 6.35 7.54
CA ILE A 15 -3.32 7.65 8.16
C ILE A 15 -2.84 8.82 7.30
N MET A 16 -1.62 8.74 6.74
CA MET A 16 -1.06 9.80 5.88
C MET A 16 -1.88 10.01 4.60
N LEU A 17 -2.49 8.95 4.08
CA LEU A 17 -3.25 8.97 2.83
C LEU A 17 -4.73 9.31 3.03
N ASP A 18 -5.17 9.52 4.26
CA ASP A 18 -6.59 9.64 4.57
C ASP A 18 -7.26 10.82 3.83
N ASN A 19 -8.37 10.51 3.15
CA ASN A 19 -9.25 11.45 2.47
C ASN A 19 -8.68 12.21 1.25
N PHE A 20 -7.51 11.84 0.74
CA PHE A 20 -6.93 12.45 -0.47
C PHE A 20 -7.32 11.68 -1.73
N ALA A 21 -8.23 12.26 -2.53
CA ALA A 21 -8.64 11.71 -3.83
C ALA A 21 -7.52 11.74 -4.88
N SER A 22 -6.50 12.57 -4.69
CA SER A 22 -5.27 12.53 -5.46
C SER A 22 -4.08 12.80 -4.54
N MET A 23 -2.97 12.15 -4.79
CA MET A 23 -1.71 12.38 -4.11
C MET A 23 -0.59 12.19 -5.14
N GLY A 24 0.69 12.27 -4.80
CA GLY A 24 1.80 11.74 -5.57
C GLY A 24 2.98 11.55 -4.63
N VAL A 25 3.79 10.51 -4.84
CA VAL A 25 4.98 10.27 -4.02
C VAL A 25 6.19 10.24 -4.92
N GLY A 26 7.22 10.98 -4.52
CA GLY A 26 8.48 11.05 -5.24
C GLY A 26 9.64 10.95 -4.27
N SER A 27 10.65 10.17 -4.63
CA SER A 27 11.90 10.13 -3.88
C SER A 27 13.09 10.38 -4.79
N ALA A 28 14.06 11.11 -4.28
CA ALA A 28 15.33 11.33 -4.95
C ALA A 28 16.45 11.26 -3.91
N SER A 29 17.62 10.75 -4.28
CA SER A 29 18.77 10.76 -3.39
C SER A 29 20.10 10.79 -4.12
N SER A 30 21.12 11.25 -3.42
CA SER A 30 22.52 11.19 -3.81
C SER A 30 23.36 10.56 -2.69
N SER A 31 24.70 10.61 -2.83
CA SER A 31 25.62 10.20 -1.76
C SER A 31 25.57 11.08 -0.52
N THR A 32 25.04 12.30 -0.61
CA THR A 32 25.08 13.30 0.48
C THR A 32 23.71 13.77 0.95
N TRP A 33 22.63 13.48 0.20
CA TRP A 33 21.27 13.88 0.57
C TRP A 33 20.21 12.90 0.08
N GLY A 34 19.03 12.97 0.69
CA GLY A 34 17.83 12.30 0.23
C GLY A 34 16.62 13.21 0.41
N ALA A 35 15.72 13.20 -0.57
CA ALA A 35 14.43 13.87 -0.53
C ALA A 35 13.32 12.83 -0.71
N PHE A 36 12.26 13.00 0.05
CA PHE A 36 11.03 12.24 -0.05
C PHE A 36 9.89 13.26 0.00
N ASN A 37 9.15 13.36 -1.09
CA ASN A 37 8.06 14.31 -1.25
C ASN A 37 6.76 13.55 -1.36
N ILE A 38 5.75 14.04 -0.64
CA ILE A 38 4.36 13.64 -0.80
C ILE A 38 3.62 14.89 -1.25
N ASP A 39 3.01 14.83 -2.42
CA ASP A 39 2.11 15.86 -2.93
C ASP A 39 0.68 15.43 -2.62
N PHE A 40 -0.09 16.24 -1.90
CA PHE A 40 -1.47 15.96 -1.57
C PHE A 40 -2.38 16.85 -2.42
N GLY A 41 -3.12 16.26 -3.34
CA GLY A 41 -4.04 16.96 -4.23
C GLY A 41 -5.50 16.77 -3.80
N ASN A 42 -6.21 17.86 -3.53
CA ASN A 42 -7.66 17.80 -3.37
C ASN A 42 -8.32 18.93 -4.17
N GLN A 43 -8.87 18.60 -5.33
CA GLN A 43 -9.59 19.55 -6.19
C GLN A 43 -11.11 19.44 -6.05
N THR A 44 -11.65 19.11 -4.87
CA THR A 44 -13.08 19.21 -4.48
C THR A 44 -13.99 17.97 -4.55
N SER A 45 -13.52 16.76 -4.24
CA SER A 45 -14.42 15.70 -3.77
C SER A 45 -13.67 14.68 -2.92
N ALA A 46 -14.15 14.40 -1.71
CA ALA A 46 -13.75 13.22 -0.94
C ALA A 46 -13.90 11.95 -1.80
N LEU A 47 -13.14 10.89 -1.50
CA LEU A 47 -13.33 9.58 -2.16
C LEU A 47 -14.82 9.22 -2.15
N SER A 48 -15.37 8.86 -3.31
CA SER A 48 -16.77 8.43 -3.38
C SER A 48 -16.99 7.13 -2.60
N SER A 49 -18.26 6.81 -2.33
CA SER A 49 -18.66 5.63 -1.57
C SER A 49 -18.36 4.29 -2.27
N THR A 50 -17.82 4.31 -3.48
CA THR A 50 -17.39 3.13 -4.24
C THR A 50 -15.88 3.05 -4.44
N GLN A 51 -15.14 4.06 -3.97
CA GLN A 51 -13.73 4.23 -4.31
C GLN A 51 -12.80 3.88 -3.17
N VAL A 52 -11.63 3.34 -3.51
CA VAL A 52 -10.53 3.11 -2.57
C VAL A 52 -9.20 3.62 -3.13
N ILE A 53 -8.25 3.88 -2.23
CA ILE A 53 -6.85 4.14 -2.56
C ILE A 53 -6.08 2.83 -2.42
N ALA A 54 -5.36 2.43 -3.47
CA ALA A 54 -4.43 1.30 -3.44
C ALA A 54 -2.97 1.77 -3.36
N TYR A 55 -2.14 1.02 -2.63
CA TYR A 55 -0.69 1.19 -2.63
C TYR A 55 0.01 -0.19 -2.57
N PRO A 56 1.07 -0.47 -3.35
CA PRO A 56 1.54 0.30 -4.51
C PRO A 56 0.40 0.62 -5.47
N TYR A 57 0.45 1.80 -6.10
CA TYR A 57 -0.64 2.24 -6.95
C TYR A 57 -0.61 1.51 -8.31
N PRO A 58 -1.73 1.47 -9.06
CA PRO A 58 -1.79 0.83 -10.36
C PRO A 58 -0.69 1.32 -11.33
N ASN A 59 0.07 0.37 -11.85
CA ASN A 59 1.21 0.57 -12.74
C ASN A 59 2.37 1.36 -12.11
N GLU A 60 2.48 1.37 -10.77
CA GLU A 60 3.66 1.90 -10.08
C GLU A 60 4.90 1.08 -10.49
N THR A 61 5.98 1.79 -10.76
CA THR A 61 7.31 1.21 -11.01
C THR A 61 8.24 1.59 -9.88
N ASP A 62 9.37 0.91 -9.77
CA ASP A 62 10.38 1.17 -8.73
C ASP A 62 9.90 0.95 -7.29
N VAL A 63 8.87 0.11 -7.11
CA VAL A 63 8.38 -0.29 -5.78
C VAL A 63 9.50 -1.02 -5.02
N PRO A 64 9.74 -0.73 -3.74
CA PRO A 64 10.71 -1.49 -2.96
C PRO A 64 10.38 -2.99 -2.95
N THR A 65 11.42 -3.82 -2.95
CA THR A 65 11.28 -5.28 -2.87
C THR A 65 10.89 -5.73 -1.47
N ASP A 66 11.32 -4.97 -0.47
CA ASP A 66 11.25 -5.35 0.93
C ASP A 66 10.84 -4.18 1.82
N TRP A 67 10.42 -4.54 3.03
CA TRP A 67 10.14 -3.63 4.12
C TRP A 67 10.72 -4.20 5.41
N TYR A 68 11.45 -3.37 6.16
CA TYR A 68 11.91 -3.71 7.50
C TYR A 68 10.77 -3.48 8.49
N VAL A 69 10.29 -4.55 9.12
CA VAL A 69 9.13 -4.54 10.02
C VAL A 69 9.48 -3.79 11.30
N ASN A 70 9.23 -2.49 11.30
CA ASN A 70 9.44 -1.60 12.43
C ASN A 70 8.27 -0.62 12.53
N GLU A 71 7.12 -1.17 12.89
CA GLU A 71 5.88 -0.43 13.10
C GLU A 71 5.19 -0.89 14.37
N ILE A 72 4.56 0.06 15.06
CA ILE A 72 3.71 -0.19 16.22
C ILE A 72 2.42 0.62 15.99
N PRO A 73 1.23 -0.02 15.96
CA PRO A 73 1.02 -1.48 16.02
C PRO A 73 1.68 -2.22 14.85
N SER A 74 2.03 -3.50 15.05
CA SER A 74 2.64 -4.32 14.00
C SER A 74 1.57 -5.12 13.26
N PRO A 75 1.60 -5.17 11.90
CA PRO A 75 0.70 -6.03 11.13
C PRO A 75 1.00 -7.52 11.34
N PHE A 76 2.12 -7.83 12.00
CA PHE A 76 2.55 -9.16 12.41
C PHE A 76 2.31 -9.43 13.90
N ALA A 77 1.37 -8.74 14.56
CA ALA A 77 1.06 -9.00 15.96
C ALA A 77 0.74 -10.49 16.25
N SER A 78 0.07 -11.18 15.33
CA SER A 78 -0.23 -12.62 15.43
C SER A 78 0.90 -13.55 14.93
N ALA A 79 1.98 -12.99 14.38
CA ALA A 79 3.12 -13.71 13.82
C ALA A 79 4.43 -12.98 14.18
N PRO A 80 4.75 -12.84 15.48
CA PRO A 80 5.78 -11.92 15.97
C PRO A 80 7.20 -12.25 15.50
N GLN A 81 7.44 -13.46 14.98
CA GLN A 81 8.73 -13.84 14.38
C GLN A 81 9.13 -12.97 13.18
N TYR A 82 8.19 -12.24 12.57
CA TYR A 82 8.48 -11.30 11.48
C TYR A 82 8.80 -9.88 11.96
N ASN A 83 8.57 -9.55 13.23
CA ASN A 83 8.93 -8.24 13.76
C ASN A 83 10.45 -8.04 13.72
N GLN A 84 10.89 -6.83 13.37
CA GLN A 84 12.31 -6.48 13.23
C GLN A 84 13.07 -7.34 12.20
N THR A 85 12.36 -7.85 11.18
CA THR A 85 12.93 -8.58 10.05
C THR A 85 12.56 -7.90 8.72
N TYR A 86 13.18 -8.33 7.61
CA TYR A 86 12.78 -7.91 6.27
C TYR A 86 11.71 -8.84 5.71
N THR A 87 10.58 -8.25 5.32
CA THR A 87 9.45 -8.90 4.65
C THR A 87 9.27 -8.28 3.27
N GLY A 88 8.28 -8.72 2.49
CA GLY A 88 7.95 -8.04 1.24
C GLY A 88 7.28 -6.70 1.49
N TYR A 89 7.32 -5.84 0.49
CA TYR A 89 6.75 -4.51 0.63
C TYR A 89 5.21 -4.55 0.81
N PRO A 90 4.65 -3.83 1.81
CA PRO A 90 3.22 -3.85 2.12
C PRO A 90 2.33 -3.38 0.97
N ILE A 91 1.29 -4.17 0.68
CA ILE A 91 0.23 -3.86 -0.28
C ILE A 91 -1.04 -3.54 0.50
N THR A 92 -1.66 -2.40 0.23
CA THR A 92 -2.77 -1.83 1.03
C THR A 92 -3.89 -1.34 0.13
N ILE A 93 -5.14 -1.45 0.61
CA ILE A 93 -6.28 -0.68 0.14
C ILE A 93 -6.91 0.07 1.31
N GLN A 94 -7.51 1.21 1.05
CA GLN A 94 -8.24 2.00 2.04
C GLN A 94 -9.39 2.78 1.38
N GLY A 95 -10.55 2.79 2.01
CA GLY A 95 -11.64 3.69 1.66
C GLY A 95 -11.51 5.05 2.37
N SER A 96 -12.55 5.86 2.28
CA SER A 96 -12.65 7.12 3.02
C SER A 96 -12.72 6.91 4.54
N MET A 97 -12.44 7.97 5.32
CA MET A 97 -12.53 7.98 6.78
C MET A 97 -13.87 7.44 7.32
N PHE A 98 -14.99 7.70 6.63
CA PHE A 98 -16.34 7.26 7.03
C PHE A 98 -16.79 5.98 6.31
N SER A 99 -15.83 5.12 5.97
CA SER A 99 -16.09 3.84 5.33
C SER A 99 -15.66 2.65 6.18
N LYS A 100 -16.14 1.46 5.82
CA LYS A 100 -15.78 0.19 6.39
C LYS A 100 -15.50 -0.80 5.27
N LEU A 101 -14.35 -1.46 5.35
CA LEU A 101 -14.04 -2.62 4.53
C LEU A 101 -14.41 -3.90 5.27
N SER A 102 -15.03 -4.84 4.59
CA SER A 102 -15.39 -6.14 5.15
C SER A 102 -15.30 -7.24 4.10
N SER A 103 -15.22 -8.49 4.56
CA SER A 103 -15.11 -9.68 3.70
C SER A 103 -13.96 -9.58 2.68
N VAL A 104 -12.87 -8.91 3.07
CA VAL A 104 -11.74 -8.63 2.17
C VAL A 104 -10.88 -9.87 1.98
N SER A 105 -10.54 -10.16 0.73
CA SER A 105 -9.57 -11.19 0.35
C SER A 105 -8.55 -10.60 -0.62
N TYR A 106 -7.29 -11.00 -0.48
CA TYR A 106 -6.19 -10.62 -1.36
C TYR A 106 -5.66 -11.84 -2.10
N THR A 107 -5.48 -11.69 -3.40
CA THR A 107 -4.68 -12.60 -4.22
C THR A 107 -3.56 -11.79 -4.86
N VAL A 108 -2.31 -12.13 -4.55
CA VAL A 108 -1.13 -11.52 -5.16
C VAL A 108 -0.39 -12.59 -5.93
N THR A 109 -0.09 -12.33 -7.20
CA THR A 109 0.64 -13.26 -8.06
C THR A 109 1.83 -12.59 -8.71
N ASP A 110 2.91 -13.34 -8.93
CA ASP A 110 4.01 -12.90 -9.77
C ASP A 110 3.67 -13.00 -11.27
N SER A 111 4.59 -12.55 -12.13
CA SER A 111 4.44 -12.62 -13.59
C SER A 111 4.27 -14.05 -14.15
N GLY A 112 4.66 -15.08 -13.39
CA GLY A 112 4.46 -16.49 -13.76
C GLY A 112 3.13 -17.06 -13.26
N GLY A 113 2.31 -16.27 -12.55
CA GLY A 113 1.05 -16.70 -11.95
C GLY A 113 1.23 -17.39 -10.59
N ASN A 114 2.43 -17.41 -10.00
CA ASN A 114 2.64 -18.03 -8.71
C ASN A 114 2.12 -17.13 -7.59
N ALA A 115 1.41 -17.72 -6.63
CA ALA A 115 0.90 -16.99 -5.48
C ALA A 115 2.03 -16.46 -4.58
N VAL A 116 1.89 -15.22 -4.14
CA VAL A 116 2.76 -14.56 -3.16
C VAL A 116 2.05 -14.59 -1.80
N PRO A 117 2.45 -15.47 -0.88
CA PRO A 117 1.79 -15.58 0.42
C PRO A 117 2.10 -14.36 1.29
N CYS A 118 1.09 -13.86 1.99
CA CYS A 118 1.21 -12.67 2.83
C CYS A 118 0.42 -12.78 4.14
N GLN A 119 0.84 -11.96 5.10
CA GLN A 119 0.06 -11.67 6.29
C GLN A 119 -1.09 -10.74 5.90
N LEU A 120 -2.30 -11.29 5.87
CA LEU A 120 -3.52 -10.52 5.61
C LEU A 120 -4.01 -9.87 6.91
N GLN A 121 -4.18 -8.55 6.91
CA GLN A 121 -4.80 -7.79 7.98
C GLN A 121 -6.05 -7.08 7.44
N THR A 122 -7.16 -7.24 8.17
CA THR A 122 -8.48 -6.68 7.84
C THR A 122 -9.18 -6.30 9.14
N SER A 123 -10.32 -5.62 9.04
CA SER A 123 -11.18 -5.34 10.21
C SER A 123 -11.59 -6.60 11.01
N ALA A 124 -11.48 -7.80 10.43
CA ALA A 124 -11.87 -9.05 11.09
C ALA A 124 -10.81 -9.56 12.09
N ASN A 125 -9.53 -9.23 11.88
CA ASN A 125 -8.43 -9.65 12.75
C ASN A 125 -7.64 -8.46 13.35
N ASP A 126 -7.95 -7.24 12.92
CA ASP A 126 -7.35 -6.02 13.41
C ASP A 126 -8.36 -4.87 13.41
N THR A 127 -8.72 -4.41 14.61
CA THR A 127 -9.71 -3.35 14.80
C THR A 127 -9.22 -1.97 14.37
N ALA A 128 -7.90 -1.77 14.21
CA ALA A 128 -7.34 -0.53 13.67
C ALA A 128 -7.62 -0.36 12.16
N LEU A 129 -8.00 -1.44 11.47
CA LEU A 129 -8.23 -1.47 10.02
C LEU A 129 -9.72 -1.47 9.68
N THR A 130 -10.47 -0.50 10.19
CA THR A 130 -11.92 -0.40 9.89
C THR A 130 -12.17 -0.07 8.42
N ASN A 131 -11.49 0.94 7.88
CA ASN A 131 -11.62 1.42 6.49
C ASN A 131 -10.48 0.95 5.58
N ALA A 132 -9.61 0.07 6.06
CA ALA A 132 -8.41 -0.35 5.33
C ALA A 132 -8.21 -1.88 5.41
N ALA A 133 -7.39 -2.40 4.51
CA ALA A 133 -6.94 -3.77 4.54
C ALA A 133 -5.56 -3.87 3.89
N MET A 134 -4.74 -4.81 4.34
CA MET A 134 -3.38 -4.96 3.83
C MET A 134 -2.94 -6.42 3.72
N CYS A 135 -2.05 -6.66 2.78
CA CYS A 135 -1.35 -7.91 2.54
C CYS A 135 0.15 -7.60 2.60
N VAL A 136 0.83 -8.08 3.64
CA VAL A 136 2.29 -7.91 3.81
C VAL A 136 2.98 -9.23 3.47
N PRO A 137 3.66 -9.35 2.31
CA PRO A 137 4.26 -10.62 1.89
C PRO A 137 5.26 -11.14 2.90
N PHE A 138 5.25 -12.44 3.19
CA PHE A 138 6.14 -13.03 4.21
C PHE A 138 7.62 -13.02 3.83
N LYS A 139 7.94 -12.75 2.56
CA LYS A 139 9.32 -12.70 2.04
C LYS A 139 9.50 -11.49 1.13
N PRO A 140 10.73 -10.95 1.04
CA PRO A 140 11.08 -9.98 0.01
C PRO A 140 10.61 -10.41 -1.38
N LEU A 141 10.08 -9.45 -2.12
CA LEU A 141 9.67 -9.61 -3.51
C LEU A 141 10.91 -9.69 -4.41
N ASN A 142 10.77 -10.37 -5.55
CA ASN A 142 11.80 -10.40 -6.58
C ASN A 142 11.99 -9.00 -7.16
N ALA A 143 13.23 -8.63 -7.46
CA ALA A 143 13.55 -7.37 -8.13
C ALA A 143 13.18 -7.42 -9.62
N SER A 144 12.91 -6.26 -10.22
CA SER A 144 12.52 -6.14 -11.63
C SER A 144 11.37 -7.06 -12.03
N ALA A 145 10.43 -7.30 -11.11
CA ALA A 145 9.32 -8.22 -11.32
C ALA A 145 7.99 -7.47 -11.21
N THR A 146 7.07 -7.82 -12.11
CA THR A 146 5.69 -7.32 -12.06
C THR A 146 4.84 -8.28 -11.24
N TYR A 147 4.04 -7.72 -10.34
CA TYR A 147 3.09 -8.42 -9.51
C TYR A 147 1.67 -7.97 -9.85
N ASN A 148 0.74 -8.91 -9.93
CA ASN A 148 -0.68 -8.65 -10.12
C ASN A 148 -1.39 -8.83 -8.77
N VAL A 149 -2.20 -7.84 -8.41
CA VAL A 149 -3.01 -7.83 -7.20
C VAL A 149 -4.47 -7.88 -7.60
N HIS A 150 -5.20 -8.81 -6.99
CA HIS A 150 -6.64 -8.92 -7.06
C HIS A 150 -7.22 -8.85 -5.65
N VAL A 151 -8.13 -7.91 -5.42
CA VAL A 151 -8.80 -7.73 -4.13
C VAL A 151 -10.29 -7.76 -4.34
N VAL A 152 -10.96 -8.65 -3.60
CA VAL A 152 -12.42 -8.66 -3.49
C VAL A 152 -12.82 -8.29 -2.08
N GLY A 153 -13.99 -7.68 -1.93
CA GLY A 153 -14.51 -7.30 -0.62
C GLY A 153 -15.81 -6.54 -0.70
N VAL A 154 -16.17 -5.89 0.41
CA VAL A 154 -17.35 -5.03 0.51
C VAL A 154 -16.94 -3.72 1.16
N LEU A 155 -17.23 -2.61 0.49
CA LEU A 155 -17.08 -1.25 0.99
C LEU A 155 -18.44 -0.73 1.43
N THR A 156 -18.59 -0.41 2.71
CA THR A 156 -19.74 0.32 3.23
C THR A 156 -19.30 1.74 3.58
N ALA A 157 -19.81 2.75 2.91
CA ALA A 157 -19.42 4.14 3.10
C ALA A 157 -20.62 5.05 3.35
N MET A 158 -20.44 6.02 4.24
CA MET A 158 -21.43 7.09 4.45
C MET A 158 -21.26 8.16 3.36
N GLY A 159 -22.16 8.16 2.38
CA GLY A 159 -22.23 9.18 1.35
C GLY A 159 -23.19 10.32 1.72
N VAL A 160 -23.22 11.37 0.91
CA VAL A 160 -24.13 12.51 1.07
C VAL A 160 -25.62 12.11 1.00
N THR A 161 -25.94 11.01 0.32
CA THR A 161 -27.30 10.46 0.18
C THR A 161 -27.61 9.35 1.18
N GLY A 162 -26.73 9.10 2.16
CA GLY A 162 -26.86 8.03 3.15
C GLY A 162 -25.80 6.92 3.00
N THR A 163 -25.97 5.85 3.77
CA THR A 163 -25.05 4.70 3.74
C THR A 163 -25.21 3.92 2.44
N GLN A 164 -24.10 3.73 1.73
CA GLN A 164 -24.03 2.87 0.55
C GLN A 164 -23.12 1.68 0.85
N THR A 165 -23.53 0.50 0.38
CA THR A 165 -22.73 -0.73 0.43
C THR A 165 -22.49 -1.21 -0.98
N SER A 166 -21.21 -1.37 -1.34
CA SER A 166 -20.77 -1.70 -2.69
C SER A 166 -19.82 -2.89 -2.66
N PRO A 167 -20.00 -3.91 -3.51
CA PRO A 167 -18.97 -4.93 -3.68
C PRO A 167 -17.72 -4.30 -4.31
N LEU A 168 -16.56 -4.79 -3.91
CA LEU A 168 -15.26 -4.47 -4.51
C LEU A 168 -14.75 -5.67 -5.30
N ASP A 169 -14.26 -5.38 -6.50
CA ASP A 169 -13.50 -6.31 -7.34
C ASP A 169 -12.42 -5.50 -8.07
N LEU A 170 -11.25 -5.44 -7.45
CA LEU A 170 -10.15 -4.55 -7.81
C LEU A 170 -9.01 -5.37 -8.39
N THR A 171 -8.52 -4.99 -9.56
CA THR A 171 -7.33 -5.60 -10.16
C THR A 171 -6.35 -4.54 -10.60
N TRP A 172 -5.09 -4.67 -10.19
CA TRP A 172 -4.00 -3.82 -10.67
C TRP A 172 -2.67 -4.56 -10.65
N SER A 173 -1.64 -3.90 -11.20
CA SER A 173 -0.27 -4.41 -11.13
C SER A 173 0.69 -3.34 -10.66
N PHE A 174 1.86 -3.76 -10.17
CA PHE A 174 3.00 -2.90 -9.88
C PHE A 174 4.30 -3.62 -10.20
N THR A 175 5.38 -2.88 -10.40
CA THR A 175 6.71 -3.41 -10.74
C THR A 175 7.74 -3.00 -9.70
N THR A 176 8.46 -3.98 -9.16
CA THR A 176 9.52 -3.74 -8.18
C THR A 176 10.75 -3.12 -8.84
N LYS A 177 11.48 -2.33 -8.04
CA LYS A 177 12.76 -1.74 -8.42
C LYS A 177 13.76 -2.81 -8.87
N ALA A 178 14.74 -2.38 -9.67
CA ALA A 178 15.87 -3.22 -10.02
C ALA A 178 16.71 -3.63 -8.80
N ALA A 179 17.37 -4.78 -8.91
CA ALA A 179 18.30 -5.23 -7.89
C ALA A 179 19.44 -4.21 -7.78
N SER A 180 19.76 -3.76 -6.56
CA SER A 180 20.92 -2.90 -6.37
C SER A 180 22.19 -3.69 -6.67
N THR A 181 22.84 -3.42 -7.81
CA THR A 181 24.11 -4.04 -8.21
C THR A 181 25.33 -3.50 -7.45
N THR A 182 25.12 -2.63 -6.46
CA THR A 182 26.20 -1.98 -5.70
C THR A 182 25.85 -1.96 -4.21
N LYS A 183 26.71 -2.54 -3.35
CA LYS A 183 26.77 -2.13 -1.94
C LYS A 183 27.13 -0.64 -1.94
N ALA A 184 26.14 0.21 -1.69
CA ALA A 184 26.13 1.66 -1.94
C ALA A 184 25.78 2.07 -3.38
N GLN A 185 24.48 2.11 -3.70
CA GLN A 185 23.90 3.22 -4.45
C GLN A 185 22.38 3.16 -4.39
N ARG A 186 21.79 4.07 -3.62
CA ARG A 186 20.42 4.52 -3.81
C ARG A 186 20.42 5.39 -5.05
N LEU A 187 19.93 4.89 -6.19
CA LEU A 187 19.74 5.69 -7.39
C LEU A 187 18.30 5.58 -7.88
N ASN A 188 17.86 6.73 -8.40
CA ASN A 188 16.51 7.23 -8.61
C ASN A 188 15.59 6.40 -9.51
N GLY A 189 14.29 6.58 -9.24
CA GLY A 189 13.22 6.62 -10.23
C GLY A 189 12.26 7.75 -9.84
N GLY A 190 12.40 8.91 -10.49
CA GLY A 190 11.52 10.05 -10.29
C GLY A 190 10.33 9.97 -11.25
N GLY A 191 9.12 9.95 -10.70
CA GLY A 191 7.89 10.15 -11.46
C GLY A 191 6.83 10.76 -10.54
N ILE A 192 6.34 11.96 -10.88
CA ILE A 192 5.11 12.50 -10.30
C ILE A 192 3.98 11.66 -10.88
N ARG A 193 3.37 10.81 -10.06
CA ARG A 193 2.28 9.93 -10.49
C ARG A 193 1.27 9.77 -9.37
N PRO A 194 -0.01 10.11 -9.61
CA PRO A 194 -1.00 10.02 -8.57
C PRO A 194 -1.36 8.59 -8.22
N PRO A 195 -1.76 8.30 -6.95
CA PRO A 195 -2.46 7.07 -6.68
C PRO A 195 -3.70 7.05 -7.57
N ALA A 196 -3.92 5.94 -8.24
CA ALA A 196 -5.16 5.76 -8.94
C ALA A 196 -6.20 5.38 -7.88
N VAL A 197 -7.19 6.24 -7.75
CA VAL A 197 -8.46 5.87 -7.14
C VAL A 197 -9.01 4.71 -7.96
N LEU A 198 -9.22 3.56 -7.31
CA LEU A 198 -9.84 2.38 -7.90
C LEU A 198 -11.33 2.37 -7.57
#